data_AF-A0AAW0HKJ8-F1
#
_entry.id   AF-A0AAW0HKJ8-F1
#
_cell.length_a   1.000
_cell.length_b   1.000
_cell.length_c   1.000
_cell.angle_alpha   90.00
_cell.angle_beta   90.00
_cell.angle_gamma   90.00
#
_symmetry.space_group_name_H-M   'P 1'
#
loop_
_entity.id
_entity.type
_entity.pdbx_description
1 polymer ?
#
loop_
_entity_poly.entity_id
_entity_poly.type
_entity_poly.pdbx_seq_one_letter_code
_entity_poly.pdbx_strand_id
1 'polypeptide(L)'
;YRDALYKFMVDTAVLLGANSSRAEHDMKSVLRLEIKIAEIMIPHENRTSEAMYNKMNISELSAMIPQFDWLGYIKKVIDTRLYPHLKDIGPSENVVVRVPQYFKDLFRILGSERKKTIANYLVWRMVYSRIPNLSRRFQYRWLEFSRVIQGTTTLLPQWDKCVNFIESALPYVVGKMFVNVHFREDKKEMVSGAC
;
A
#
# COMPACT_ATOMS: atom_id res chain seq x y z
N TYR A 1 14.74 -4.16 13.92
CA TYR A 1 13.79 -3.60 12.94
C TYR A 1 12.77 -2.63 13.56
N ARG A 2 12.07 -2.98 14.64
CA ARG A 2 11.04 -2.12 15.27
C ARG A 2 11.59 -0.76 15.75
N ASP A 3 12.77 -0.75 16.37
CA ASP A 3 13.39 0.49 16.84
C ASP A 3 13.85 1.39 15.68
N ALA A 4 14.34 0.79 14.60
CA ALA A 4 14.71 1.53 13.38
C ALA A 4 13.48 2.15 12.72
N LEU A 5 12.35 1.43 12.67
CA LEU A 5 11.08 1.98 12.17
C LEU A 5 10.59 3.11 13.07
N TYR A 6 10.63 2.94 14.39
CA TYR A 6 10.24 3.98 15.34
C TYR A 6 11.07 5.25 15.16
N LYS A 7 12.40 5.13 15.10
CA LYS A 7 13.30 6.25 14.85
C LYS A 7 12.97 6.93 13.53
N PHE A 8 12.75 6.15 12.47
CA PHE A 8 12.39 6.69 11.15
C PHE A 8 11.07 7.48 11.17
N MET A 9 10.07 6.98 11.89
CA MET A 9 8.79 7.65 12.08
C MET A 9 8.96 9.00 12.80
N VAL A 10 9.70 9.01 13.91
CA VAL A 10 9.96 10.22 14.71
C VAL A 10 10.75 11.25 13.89
N ASP A 11 11.86 10.85 13.29
CA ASP A 11 12.72 11.73 12.50
C ASP A 11 11.94 12.34 11.32
N THR A 12 11.09 11.56 10.66
CA THR A 12 10.23 12.04 9.56
C THR A 12 9.19 13.05 10.06
N ALA A 13 8.55 12.79 11.21
CA ALA A 13 7.58 13.72 11.78
C ALA A 13 8.24 15.06 12.16
N VAL A 14 9.44 15.01 12.73
CA VAL A 14 10.22 16.23 13.05
C VAL A 14 10.62 16.99 11.78
N LEU A 15 11.03 16.30 10.71
CA LEU A 15 11.32 16.93 9.41
C LEU A 15 10.10 17.62 8.79
N LEU A 16 8.89 17.16 9.10
CA LEU A 16 7.62 17.79 8.72
C LEU A 16 7.21 18.94 9.66
N GLY A 17 7.99 19.24 10.71
CA GLY A 17 7.77 20.36 11.62
C GLY A 17 7.12 19.99 12.96
N ALA A 18 6.99 18.70 13.30
CA ALA A 18 6.47 18.29 14.60
C ALA A 18 7.49 18.59 15.73
N ASN A 19 6.99 18.96 16.91
CA ASN A 19 7.82 19.02 18.12
C ASN A 19 8.35 17.62 18.48
N SER A 20 9.64 17.50 18.84
CA SER A 20 10.31 16.20 19.08
C SER A 20 9.63 15.36 20.16
N SER A 21 9.35 15.93 21.33
CA SER A 21 8.73 15.19 22.44
C SER A 21 7.34 14.69 22.07
N ARG A 22 6.56 15.51 21.35
CA ARG A 22 5.25 15.11 20.83
C ARG A 22 5.37 14.03 19.76
N ALA A 23 6.34 14.14 18.85
CA ALA A 23 6.59 13.16 17.80
C ALA A 23 6.93 11.79 18.39
N GLU A 24 7.81 11.74 19.39
CA GLU A 24 8.16 10.51 20.11
C GLU A 24 6.93 9.84 20.74
N HIS A 25 6.16 10.60 21.53
CA HIS A 25 4.95 10.07 22.16
C HIS A 25 3.93 9.57 21.13
N ASP A 26 3.61 10.39 20.12
CA ASP A 26 2.59 10.06 19.13
C ASP A 26 3.03 8.89 18.23
N MET A 27 4.29 8.85 17.78
CA MET A 27 4.81 7.75 16.95
C MET A 27 4.97 6.45 17.72
N LYS A 28 5.17 6.49 19.04
CA LYS A 28 5.18 5.28 19.88
C LYS A 28 3.79 4.65 19.95
N SER A 29 2.73 5.46 19.94
CA SER A 29 1.36 4.96 19.78
C SER A 29 1.11 4.40 18.38
N VAL A 30 1.58 5.09 17.32
CA VAL A 30 1.42 4.60 15.94
C VAL A 30 2.15 3.27 15.72
N LEU A 31 3.37 3.12 16.24
CA LEU A 31 4.13 1.87 16.14
C LEU A 31 3.40 0.70 16.81
N ARG A 32 2.82 0.93 18.00
CA ARG A 32 2.01 -0.09 18.69
C ARG A 32 0.80 -0.51 17.86
N LEU A 33 0.13 0.44 17.20
CA LEU A 33 -0.97 0.14 16.29
C LEU A 33 -0.50 -0.65 15.06
N GLU A 34 0.60 -0.25 14.43
CA GLU A 34 1.20 -0.98 13.29
C GLU A 34 1.55 -2.42 13.68
N ILE A 35 2.08 -2.66 14.89
CA ILE A 35 2.37 -4.02 15.39
C ILE A 35 1.09 -4.85 15.52
N LYS A 36 0.03 -4.31 16.15
CA LYS A 36 -1.26 -5.01 16.28
C LYS A 36 -1.86 -5.36 14.91
N ILE A 37 -1.75 -4.45 13.94
CA ILE A 37 -2.24 -4.69 12.56
C ILE A 37 -1.38 -5.76 11.87
N ALA A 38 -0.07 -5.77 12.08
CA ALA A 38 0.82 -6.78 11.52
C ALA A 38 0.53 -8.20 12.08
N GLU A 39 0.18 -8.30 13.36
CA GLU A 39 -0.12 -9.58 14.03
C GLU A 39 -1.38 -10.28 13.47
N ILE A 40 -2.31 -9.53 12.88
CA ILE A 40 -3.53 -10.09 12.27
C ILE A 40 -3.37 -10.37 10.76
N MET A 41 -2.20 -10.08 10.18
CA MET A 41 -1.96 -10.38 8.77
C MET A 41 -1.75 -11.89 8.57
N ILE A 42 -2.40 -12.44 7.55
CA ILE A 42 -2.14 -13.84 7.18
C ILE A 42 -0.71 -13.98 6.58
N PRO A 43 0.00 -15.08 6.91
CA PRO A 43 1.29 -15.41 6.31
C PRO A 43 1.23 -15.47 4.78
N HIS A 44 2.36 -15.30 4.11
CA HIS A 44 2.40 -15.26 2.65
C HIS A 44 2.02 -16.62 2.04
N GLU A 45 2.44 -17.70 2.68
CA GLU A 45 2.23 -19.10 2.28
C GLU A 45 0.74 -19.45 2.22
N ASN A 46 -0.08 -18.79 3.03
CA ASN A 46 -1.53 -19.03 3.11
C ASN A 46 -2.34 -18.19 2.11
N ARG A 47 -1.68 -17.40 1.26
CA ARG A 47 -2.34 -16.50 0.28
C ARG A 47 -2.56 -17.20 -1.06
N THR A 48 -3.33 -18.28 -1.05
CA THR A 48 -3.74 -18.97 -2.29
C THR A 48 -4.95 -18.29 -2.95
N SER A 49 -5.11 -18.49 -4.27
CA SER A 49 -6.25 -17.94 -5.01
C SER A 49 -7.58 -18.43 -4.45
N GLU A 50 -7.64 -19.70 -4.08
CA GLU A 50 -8.82 -20.39 -3.55
C GLU A 50 -9.16 -19.87 -2.15
N ALA A 51 -8.17 -19.79 -1.25
CA ALA A 51 -8.38 -19.31 0.12
C ALA A 51 -8.79 -17.83 0.17
N MET A 52 -8.33 -17.04 -0.80
CA MET A 52 -8.66 -15.62 -0.91
C MET A 52 -9.93 -15.35 -1.72
N TYR A 53 -10.62 -16.37 -2.23
CA TYR A 53 -11.87 -16.20 -2.97
C TYR A 53 -13.09 -16.38 -2.05
N ASN A 54 -13.41 -15.36 -1.27
CA ASN A 54 -14.61 -15.35 -0.42
C ASN A 54 -15.67 -14.44 -1.05
N LYS A 55 -16.50 -15.00 -1.93
CA LYS A 55 -17.59 -14.28 -2.57
C LYS A 55 -18.78 -14.15 -1.63
N MET A 56 -19.28 -12.94 -1.48
CA MET A 56 -20.47 -12.60 -0.69
C MET A 56 -21.10 -11.32 -1.25
N ASN A 57 -22.36 -11.04 -0.93
CA ASN A 57 -22.96 -9.76 -1.28
C ASN A 57 -22.59 -8.65 -0.26
N ILE A 58 -22.77 -7.39 -0.64
CA ILE A 58 -22.46 -6.24 0.23
C ILE A 58 -23.28 -6.26 1.52
N SER A 59 -24.51 -6.75 1.48
CA SER A 59 -25.37 -6.90 2.67
C SER A 59 -24.78 -7.88 3.69
N GLU A 60 -24.33 -9.05 3.23
CA GLU A 60 -23.64 -10.06 4.04
C GLU A 60 -22.35 -9.51 4.64
N LEU A 61 -21.55 -8.79 3.84
CA LEU A 61 -20.33 -8.12 4.32
C LEU A 61 -20.66 -7.09 5.41
N SER A 62 -21.72 -6.30 5.23
CA SER A 62 -22.14 -5.28 6.19
C SER A 62 -22.69 -5.89 7.48
N ALA A 63 -23.40 -7.02 7.40
CA ALA A 63 -23.82 -7.78 8.57
C ALA A 63 -22.63 -8.38 9.33
N MET A 64 -21.62 -8.85 8.59
CA MET A 64 -20.41 -9.45 9.16
C MET A 64 -19.50 -8.42 9.84
N ILE A 65 -19.40 -7.23 9.27
CA ILE A 65 -18.53 -6.13 9.72
C ILE A 65 -19.34 -4.83 9.69
N PRO A 66 -20.19 -4.57 10.71
CA PRO A 66 -21.12 -3.44 10.71
C PRO A 66 -20.45 -2.10 11.06
N GLN A 67 -19.18 -2.11 11.46
CA GLN A 67 -18.44 -0.90 11.88
C GLN A 67 -18.08 0.03 10.71
N PHE A 68 -18.33 -0.38 9.46
CA PHE A 68 -17.93 0.35 8.27
C PHE A 68 -19.05 0.37 7.23
N ASP A 69 -19.29 1.54 6.64
CA ASP A 69 -20.27 1.72 5.55
C ASP A 69 -19.67 1.23 4.21
N TRP A 70 -19.71 -0.07 3.99
CA TRP A 70 -19.16 -0.72 2.79
C TRP A 70 -19.84 -0.23 1.51
N LEU A 71 -21.18 -0.15 1.49
CA LEU A 71 -21.92 0.29 0.32
C LEU A 71 -21.59 1.74 -0.04
N GLY A 72 -21.59 2.64 0.97
CA GLY A 72 -21.23 4.03 0.76
C GLY A 72 -19.78 4.22 0.33
N TYR A 73 -18.85 3.41 0.87
CA TYR A 73 -17.45 3.42 0.44
C TYR A 73 -17.31 3.00 -1.03
N ILE A 74 -17.90 1.87 -1.42
CA ILE A 74 -17.82 1.34 -2.79
C ILE A 74 -18.39 2.35 -3.80
N LYS A 75 -19.55 2.95 -3.49
CA LYS A 75 -20.16 4.00 -4.32
C LYS A 75 -19.30 5.27 -4.46
N LYS A 76 -18.50 5.60 -3.45
CA LYS A 76 -17.61 6.78 -3.47
C LYS A 76 -16.32 6.52 -4.24
N VAL A 77 -15.79 5.30 -4.21
CA VAL A 77 -14.51 4.95 -4.84
C VAL A 77 -14.67 4.64 -6.33
N ILE A 78 -15.80 4.08 -6.73
CA ILE A 78 -16.05 3.77 -8.15
C ILE A 78 -16.32 5.06 -8.92
N ASP A 79 -15.48 5.32 -9.92
CA ASP A 79 -15.70 6.40 -10.89
C ASP A 79 -16.77 5.96 -11.91
N THR A 80 -17.99 6.42 -11.69
CA THR A 80 -19.13 6.11 -12.56
C THR A 80 -19.03 6.77 -13.94
N ARG A 81 -18.10 7.71 -14.16
CA ARG A 81 -17.83 8.27 -15.51
C ARG A 81 -17.04 7.27 -16.35
N LEU A 82 -16.06 6.61 -15.75
CA LEU A 82 -15.26 5.56 -16.40
C LEU A 82 -16.03 4.25 -16.49
N TYR A 83 -16.89 3.96 -15.51
CA TYR A 83 -17.67 2.73 -15.44
C TYR A 83 -19.18 3.00 -15.28
N PRO A 84 -19.88 3.50 -16.32
CA PRO A 84 -21.29 3.88 -16.22
C PRO A 84 -22.22 2.73 -15.82
N HIS A 85 -21.88 1.50 -16.20
CA HIS A 85 -22.63 0.30 -15.85
C HIS A 85 -22.61 -0.04 -14.35
N LEU A 86 -21.72 0.59 -13.57
CA LEU A 86 -21.60 0.40 -12.11
C LEU A 86 -22.28 1.53 -11.32
N LYS A 87 -23.12 2.36 -11.96
CA LYS A 87 -23.79 3.48 -11.30
C LYS A 87 -24.77 3.03 -10.21
N ASP A 88 -25.45 1.91 -10.43
CA ASP A 88 -26.58 1.45 -9.61
C ASP A 88 -26.20 0.29 -8.67
N ILE A 89 -25.01 0.35 -8.06
CA ILE A 89 -24.56 -0.66 -7.09
C ILE A 89 -25.50 -0.68 -5.88
N GLY A 90 -26.06 -1.85 -5.59
CA GLY A 90 -26.96 -2.09 -4.46
C GLY A 90 -26.36 -3.03 -3.40
N PRO A 91 -27.07 -3.25 -2.28
CA PRO A 91 -26.64 -4.20 -1.24
C PRO A 91 -26.49 -5.65 -1.73
N SER A 92 -27.19 -6.03 -2.80
CA SER A 92 -27.13 -7.36 -3.41
C SER A 92 -25.92 -7.57 -4.32
N GLU A 93 -25.12 -6.53 -4.57
CA GLU A 93 -23.93 -6.62 -5.43
C GLU A 93 -22.91 -7.59 -4.83
N ASN A 94 -22.36 -8.47 -5.66
CA ASN A 94 -21.40 -9.47 -5.20
C ASN A 94 -19.99 -8.87 -5.17
N VAL A 95 -19.28 -9.14 -4.07
CA VAL A 95 -17.89 -8.74 -3.87
C VAL A 95 -17.05 -9.96 -3.46
N VAL A 96 -15.77 -9.96 -3.84
CA VAL A 96 -14.80 -10.95 -3.36
C VAL A 96 -13.98 -10.32 -2.24
N VAL A 97 -14.16 -10.82 -1.02
CA VAL A 97 -13.43 -10.34 0.16
C VAL A 97 -12.24 -11.26 0.39
N ARG A 98 -11.02 -10.74 0.17
CA ARG A 98 -9.84 -11.60 0.17
C ARG A 98 -9.51 -12.25 1.52
N VAL A 99 -9.67 -11.51 2.61
CA VAL A 99 -9.39 -12.01 3.96
C VAL A 99 -10.46 -11.46 4.92
N PRO A 100 -11.66 -12.06 4.99
CA PRO A 100 -12.77 -11.53 5.80
C PRO A 100 -12.40 -11.40 7.29
N GLN A 101 -11.66 -12.38 7.82
CA GLN A 101 -11.23 -12.39 9.22
C GLN A 101 -10.31 -11.22 9.56
N TYR A 102 -9.40 -10.85 8.66
CA TYR A 102 -8.53 -9.67 8.83
C TYR A 102 -9.36 -8.41 9.06
N PHE A 103 -10.43 -8.20 8.29
CA PHE A 103 -11.27 -7.01 8.47
C PHE A 103 -12.02 -7.04 9.80
N LYS A 104 -12.56 -8.19 10.23
CA LYS A 104 -13.18 -8.32 11.57
C LYS A 104 -12.21 -7.91 12.68
N ASP A 105 -10.99 -8.45 12.63
CA ASP A 105 -9.98 -8.17 13.64
C ASP A 105 -9.47 -6.72 13.56
N LEU A 106 -9.32 -6.18 12.35
CA LEU A 106 -8.93 -4.80 12.12
C LEU A 106 -9.94 -3.83 12.74
N PHE A 107 -11.24 -3.97 12.47
CA PHE A 107 -12.25 -3.07 13.02
C PHE A 107 -12.39 -3.21 14.53
N ARG A 108 -12.13 -4.39 15.10
CA ARG A 108 -12.01 -4.55 16.56
C ARG A 108 -10.82 -3.79 17.13
N ILE A 109 -9.63 -3.88 16.50
CA ILE A 109 -8.44 -3.12 16.91
C ILE A 109 -8.73 -1.62 16.82
N LEU A 110 -9.24 -1.14 15.69
CA LEU A 110 -9.55 0.27 15.47
C LEU A 110 -10.60 0.79 16.46
N GLY A 111 -11.62 -0.01 16.79
CA GLY A 111 -12.62 0.35 17.80
C GLY A 111 -12.07 0.52 19.21
N SER A 112 -10.95 -0.14 19.53
CA SER A 112 -10.27 -0.04 20.84
C SER A 112 -9.23 1.10 20.92
N GLU A 113 -8.89 1.73 19.79
CA GLU A 113 -7.80 2.69 19.70
C GLU A 113 -8.27 4.15 19.74
N ARG A 114 -7.40 5.04 20.22
CA ARG A 114 -7.72 6.47 20.24
C ARG A 114 -7.81 7.01 18.81
N LYS A 115 -8.86 7.79 18.50
CA LYS A 115 -9.05 8.45 17.19
C LYS A 115 -7.79 9.20 16.70
N LYS A 116 -7.10 9.90 17.62
CA LYS A 116 -5.83 10.58 17.31
C LYS A 116 -4.74 9.62 16.83
N THR A 117 -4.61 8.44 17.44
CA THR A 117 -3.62 7.43 17.04
C THR A 117 -3.94 6.86 15.65
N ILE A 118 -5.21 6.60 15.37
CA ILE A 118 -5.67 6.14 14.05
C ILE A 118 -5.38 7.21 12.99
N ALA A 119 -5.71 8.48 13.26
CA ALA A 119 -5.43 9.58 12.34
C ALA A 119 -3.92 9.72 12.06
N ASN A 120 -3.09 9.68 13.12
CA ASN A 120 -1.63 9.74 12.96
C ASN A 120 -1.09 8.53 12.18
N TYR A 121 -1.65 7.34 12.36
CA TYR A 121 -1.30 6.16 11.57
C TYR A 121 -1.61 6.36 10.08
N LEU A 122 -2.81 6.84 9.74
CA LEU A 122 -3.18 7.11 8.35
C LEU A 122 -2.27 8.16 7.70
N VAL A 123 -1.96 9.25 8.43
CA VAL A 123 -1.01 10.26 7.96
C VAL A 123 0.38 9.66 7.77
N TRP A 124 0.86 8.83 8.71
CA TRP A 124 2.13 8.13 8.58
C TRP A 124 2.17 7.25 7.33
N ARG A 125 1.14 6.44 7.06
CA ARG A 125 1.07 5.59 5.86
C ARG A 125 1.12 6.42 4.58
N MET A 126 0.42 7.56 4.55
CA MET A 126 0.46 8.49 3.43
C MET A 126 1.86 9.07 3.23
N VAL A 127 2.47 9.62 4.30
CA VAL A 127 3.81 10.20 4.25
C VAL A 127 4.83 9.15 3.80
N TYR A 128 4.81 7.96 4.40
CA TYR A 128 5.71 6.85 4.05
C TYR A 128 5.70 6.54 2.55
N SER A 129 4.52 6.47 1.93
CA SER A 129 4.39 6.22 0.48
C SER A 129 4.91 7.36 -0.41
N ARG A 130 5.07 8.57 0.14
CA ARG A 130 5.56 9.76 -0.61
C ARG A 130 7.03 10.07 -0.36
N ILE A 131 7.66 9.48 0.66
CA ILE A 131 9.08 9.74 1.01
C ILE A 131 10.04 9.64 -0.18
N PRO A 132 9.94 8.66 -1.10
CA PRO A 132 10.82 8.59 -2.27
C PRO A 132 10.78 9.85 -3.16
N ASN A 133 9.68 10.59 -3.13
CA ASN A 133 9.42 11.78 -3.95
C ASN A 133 9.73 13.10 -3.21
N LEU A 134 10.15 13.03 -1.95
CA LEU A 134 10.48 14.22 -1.16
C LEU A 134 11.95 14.61 -1.30
N SER A 135 12.29 15.81 -0.83
CA SER A 135 13.67 16.33 -0.78
C SER A 135 14.66 15.35 -0.13
N ARG A 136 15.96 15.48 -0.49
CA ARG A 136 17.03 14.57 -0.05
C ARG A 136 17.06 14.27 1.45
N ARG A 137 16.72 15.24 2.31
CA ARG A 137 16.65 15.07 3.78
C ARG A 137 15.73 13.92 4.21
N PHE A 138 14.60 13.71 3.53
CA PHE A 138 13.70 12.59 3.80
C PHE A 138 14.26 11.27 3.27
N GLN A 139 14.85 11.31 2.07
CA GLN A 139 15.46 10.14 1.45
C GLN A 139 16.64 9.61 2.29
N TYR A 140 17.42 10.49 2.93
CA TYR A 140 18.49 10.05 3.84
C TYR A 140 17.95 9.34 5.09
N ARG A 141 16.83 9.80 5.66
CA ARG A 141 16.16 9.08 6.76
C ARG A 141 15.64 7.72 6.33
N TRP A 142 15.09 7.65 5.11
CA TRP A 142 14.71 6.38 4.52
C TRP A 142 15.92 5.47 4.27
N LEU A 143 17.05 5.99 3.80
CA LEU A 143 18.27 5.21 3.60
C LEU A 143 18.80 4.63 4.92
N GLU A 144 18.80 5.42 6.00
CA GLU A 144 19.18 4.93 7.34
C GLU A 144 18.31 3.75 7.77
N PHE A 145 16.99 3.84 7.56
CA PHE A 145 16.06 2.75 7.82
C PHE A 145 16.30 1.55 6.89
N SER A 146 16.42 1.80 5.58
CA SER A 146 16.64 0.79 4.54
C SER A 146 17.92 0.01 4.75
N ARG A 147 18.98 0.66 5.26
CA ARG A 147 20.23 0.00 5.63
C ARG A 147 20.01 -1.08 6.68
N VAL A 148 19.14 -0.83 7.65
CA VAL A 148 18.80 -1.82 8.69
C VAL A 148 17.98 -2.96 8.11
N ILE A 149 16.95 -2.68 7.30
CA ILE A 149 16.00 -3.70 6.82
C ILE A 149 16.45 -4.48 5.59
N GLN A 150 17.29 -3.88 4.74
CA GLN A 150 17.64 -4.39 3.41
C GLN A 150 19.15 -4.33 3.13
N GLY A 151 19.97 -3.78 4.04
CA GLY A 151 21.40 -3.62 3.81
C GLY A 151 21.77 -2.54 2.77
N THR A 152 20.81 -1.70 2.37
CA THR A 152 21.03 -0.65 1.36
C THR A 152 22.08 0.35 1.83
N THR A 153 23.13 0.56 1.02
CA THR A 153 24.25 1.45 1.39
C THR A 153 24.12 2.84 0.81
N THR A 154 23.52 2.99 -0.37
CA THR A 154 23.43 4.24 -1.13
C THR A 154 22.02 4.51 -1.67
N LEU A 155 21.72 5.78 -1.96
CA LEU A 155 20.50 6.16 -2.68
C LEU A 155 20.69 5.87 -4.18
N LEU A 156 19.62 5.41 -4.82
CA LEU A 156 19.59 5.29 -6.28
C LEU A 156 19.88 6.65 -6.94
N PRO A 157 20.68 6.68 -8.02
CA PRO A 157 20.87 7.87 -8.84
C PRO A 157 19.54 8.45 -9.32
N GLN A 158 19.49 9.77 -9.55
CA GLN A 158 18.24 10.44 -9.95
C GLN A 158 17.69 9.92 -11.28
N TRP A 159 18.56 9.69 -12.27
CA TRP A 159 18.14 9.17 -13.58
C TRP A 159 17.49 7.79 -13.45
N ASP A 160 18.05 6.94 -12.60
CA ASP A 160 17.57 5.57 -12.37
C ASP A 160 16.18 5.59 -11.70
N LYS A 161 15.97 6.48 -10.73
CA LYS A 161 14.63 6.73 -10.16
C LYS A 161 13.62 7.17 -11.21
N CYS A 162 14.02 8.05 -12.14
CA CYS A 162 13.15 8.52 -13.22
C CYS A 162 12.79 7.38 -14.18
N VAL A 163 13.75 6.53 -14.54
CA VAL A 163 13.51 5.36 -15.39
C VAL A 163 12.52 4.40 -14.71
N ASN A 164 12.78 4.01 -13.46
CA ASN A 164 11.91 3.12 -12.70
C ASN A 164 10.47 3.68 -12.56
N PHE A 165 10.34 5.00 -12.39
CA PHE A 165 9.04 5.66 -12.33
C PHE A 165 8.27 5.54 -13.65
N ILE A 166 8.93 5.81 -14.79
CA ILE A 166 8.30 5.74 -16.11
C ILE A 166 7.98 4.29 -16.50
N GLU A 167 8.86 3.34 -16.19
CA GLU A 167 8.62 1.91 -16.37
C GLU A 167 7.39 1.43 -15.58
N SER A 168 7.23 1.91 -14.34
CA SER A 168 6.08 1.57 -13.50
C SER A 168 4.78 2.23 -14.00
N ALA A 169 4.86 3.46 -14.49
CA ALA A 169 3.69 4.24 -14.92
C ALA A 169 3.22 3.87 -16.35
N LEU A 170 4.16 3.58 -17.25
CA LEU A 170 3.92 3.40 -18.69
C LEU A 170 4.65 2.14 -19.23
N PRO A 171 4.43 0.95 -18.66
CA PRO A 171 5.20 -0.25 -18.97
C PRO A 171 5.15 -0.63 -20.46
N TYR A 172 3.98 -0.46 -21.10
CA TYR A 172 3.81 -0.78 -22.53
C TYR A 172 4.54 0.19 -23.46
N VAL A 173 4.61 1.48 -23.08
CA VAL A 173 5.30 2.49 -23.88
C VAL A 173 6.80 2.23 -23.83
N VAL A 174 7.35 2.02 -22.63
CA VAL A 174 8.76 1.70 -22.45
C VAL A 174 9.12 0.38 -23.11
N GLY A 175 8.28 -0.66 -22.95
CA GLY A 175 8.48 -1.95 -23.60
C GLY A 175 8.52 -1.84 -25.12
N LYS A 176 7.61 -1.06 -25.73
CA LYS A 176 7.63 -0.80 -27.18
C LYS A 176 8.90 -0.06 -27.62
N MET A 177 9.32 0.97 -26.88
CA MET A 177 10.56 1.69 -27.16
C MET A 177 11.77 0.76 -27.10
N PHE A 178 11.84 -0.10 -26.07
CA PHE A 178 12.91 -1.08 -25.91
C PHE A 178 12.96 -2.07 -27.08
N VAL A 179 11.81 -2.64 -27.46
CA VAL A 179 11.71 -3.58 -28.59
C VAL A 179 12.16 -2.92 -29.89
N ASN A 180 11.72 -1.69 -30.18
CA ASN A 180 12.09 -0.98 -31.40
C ASN A 180 13.61 -0.72 -31.53
N VAL A 181 14.32 -0.57 -30.41
CA VAL A 181 15.77 -0.26 -30.40
C VAL A 181 16.63 -1.52 -30.32
N HIS A 182 16.19 -2.51 -29.53
CA HIS A 182 17.02 -3.66 -29.15
C HIS A 182 16.57 -4.99 -29.75
N PHE A 183 15.35 -5.10 -30.26
CA PHE A 183 14.83 -6.33 -30.85
C PHE A 183 14.81 -6.22 -32.37
N ARG A 184 15.57 -7.08 -33.04
CA ARG A 184 15.54 -7.22 -34.50
C ARG A 184 14.45 -8.23 -34.88
N GLU A 185 13.79 -8.01 -36.03
CA GLU A 185 12.65 -8.80 -36.53
C GLU A 185 12.98 -10.31 -36.64
N ASP A 186 14.23 -10.64 -36.97
CA ASP A 186 14.78 -12.00 -37.11
C ASP A 186 14.69 -12.86 -35.84
N LYS A 187 14.68 -12.24 -34.66
CA LYS A 187 14.51 -12.95 -33.38
C LYS A 187 13.05 -13.26 -33.02
N LYS A 188 12.09 -12.65 -33.71
CA LYS A 188 10.66 -12.85 -33.45
C LYS A 188 10.18 -14.18 -34.03
N GLU A 189 10.63 -14.52 -35.24
CA GLU A 189 10.26 -15.77 -35.92
C GLU A 189 10.80 -17.02 -35.21
N MET A 190 12.00 -16.96 -34.63
CA MET A 190 12.56 -18.08 -33.85
C MET A 190 11.78 -18.41 -32.57
N VAL A 191 11.13 -17.41 -31.95
CA VAL A 191 10.35 -17.61 -30.72
C VAL A 191 8.94 -18.08 -31.02
N SER A 192 8.34 -17.64 -32.12
CA SER A 192 7.01 -18.11 -32.57
C SER A 192 7.00 -19.52 -33.18
N GLY A 193 8.17 -20.03 -33.60
CA GLY A 193 8.33 -21.42 -34.05
C GLY A 193 8.58 -22.44 -32.94
N ALA A 194 8.64 -21.99 -31.68
CA ALA A 194 8.79 -22.83 -30.48
C ALA A 194 7.47 -22.83 -29.68
N CYS A 195 6.44 -23.45 -30.25
CA CYS A 195 5.23 -23.90 -29.56
C CYS A 195 4.89 -25.31 -30.04
#